data_AF-A0A841YQJ0-F1
#
_entry.id   AF-A0A841YQJ0-F1
#
_cell.length_a   1.000
_cell.length_b   1.000
_cell.length_c   1.000
_cell.angle_alpha   90.00
_cell.angle_beta   90.00
_cell.angle_gamma   90.00
#
_symmetry.space_group_name_H-M   'P 1'
#
loop_
_entity.id
_entity.type
_entity.pdbx_description
1 polymer ?
#
loop_
_entity_poly.entity_id
_entity_poly.type
_entity_poly.pdbx_seq_one_letter_code
_entity_poly.pdbx_strand_id
1 'polypeptide(L)'
;MKIAIFASGSGTNFQALIDDATIRDSVALLVCDKPGARVLERAEAAGVPIFVFSPKTFADKAAFEQEIVTKLQETRVEFLVLAGYMRLIGPTLLSAYENKIINLHPSLLPAFPGKDAIGQAFAADISRTGVTAHFVDAGMDTGPIIKQQAISISETDTIDSLTAKIHKVEHQFYPEVVKEILGGQA
;
A
#
# COMPACT_ATOMS: atom_id res chain seq x y z
N MET A 1 16.56 7.78 -3.27
CA MET A 1 15.32 8.23 -2.61
C MET A 1 15.00 7.25 -1.50
N LYS A 2 14.77 7.72 -0.27
CA LYS A 2 14.37 6.85 0.85
C LYS A 2 12.86 6.73 0.93
N ILE A 3 12.35 5.52 1.09
CA ILE A 3 10.90 5.25 1.16
C ILE A 3 10.50 4.65 2.50
N ALA A 4 9.24 4.86 2.89
CA ALA A 4 8.59 4.06 3.92
C ALA A 4 7.46 3.25 3.30
N ILE A 5 7.35 1.98 3.70
CA ILE A 5 6.23 1.13 3.31
C ILE A 5 5.23 1.06 4.46
N PHE A 6 3.94 1.20 4.17
CA PHE A 6 2.87 1.12 5.15
C PHE A 6 2.03 -0.13 4.91
N ALA A 7 1.81 -0.92 5.96
CA ALA A 7 1.01 -2.16 5.87
C ALA A 7 0.36 -2.53 7.21
N SER A 8 -0.83 -3.14 7.18
CA SER A 8 -1.59 -3.47 8.40
C SER A 8 -1.74 -4.97 8.69
N GLY A 9 -1.40 -5.84 7.72
CA GLY A 9 -1.84 -7.24 7.71
C GLY A 9 -0.76 -8.26 7.41
N SER A 10 -1.04 -9.13 6.44
CA SER A 10 -0.17 -10.26 6.05
C SER A 10 1.17 -9.82 5.45
N GLY A 11 1.21 -8.63 4.85
CA GLY A 11 2.42 -8.05 4.25
C GLY A 11 2.90 -8.75 2.98
N THR A 12 2.01 -9.35 2.19
CA THR A 12 2.42 -10.02 0.93
C THR A 12 2.93 -9.02 -0.10
N ASN A 13 2.28 -7.87 -0.26
CA ASN A 13 2.79 -6.77 -1.10
C ASN A 13 4.09 -6.16 -0.54
N PHE A 14 4.21 -6.04 0.79
CA PHE A 14 5.49 -5.65 1.41
C PHE A 14 6.60 -6.62 1.02
N GLN A 15 6.36 -7.95 1.12
CA GLN A 15 7.34 -8.95 0.71
C GLN A 15 7.75 -8.78 -0.76
N ALA A 16 6.77 -8.69 -1.66
CA ALA A 16 7.04 -8.54 -3.09
C ALA A 16 7.88 -7.29 -3.40
N LEU A 17 7.66 -6.19 -2.67
CA LEU A 17 8.48 -4.99 -2.78
C LEU A 17 9.92 -5.23 -2.32
N ILE A 18 10.13 -5.87 -1.16
CA ILE A 18 11.48 -6.05 -0.60
C ILE A 18 12.25 -7.24 -1.19
N ASP A 19 11.59 -8.11 -1.97
CA ASP A 19 12.25 -9.15 -2.75
C ASP A 19 13.06 -8.53 -3.92
N ASP A 20 12.69 -7.32 -4.37
CA ASP A 20 13.48 -6.52 -5.30
C ASP A 20 14.56 -5.73 -4.55
N ALA A 21 15.84 -5.98 -4.88
CA ALA A 21 16.96 -5.38 -4.17
C ALA A 21 16.99 -3.84 -4.28
N THR A 22 16.62 -3.27 -5.43
CA THR A 22 16.63 -1.82 -5.63
C THR A 22 15.60 -1.13 -4.73
N ILE A 23 14.42 -1.73 -4.61
CA ILE A 23 13.39 -1.23 -3.70
C ILE A 23 13.84 -1.43 -2.26
N ARG A 24 14.26 -2.64 -1.88
CA ARG A 24 14.70 -2.99 -0.52
C ARG A 24 15.78 -2.03 0.00
N ASP A 25 16.79 -1.73 -0.81
CA ASP A 25 17.88 -0.84 -0.42
C ASP A 25 17.42 0.62 -0.24
N SER A 26 16.25 0.97 -0.78
CA SER A 26 15.59 2.27 -0.60
C SER A 26 14.64 2.30 0.60
N VAL A 27 14.22 1.15 1.16
CA VAL A 27 13.28 1.08 2.28
C VAL A 27 13.99 1.49 3.58
N ALA A 28 13.56 2.62 4.15
CA ALA A 28 14.08 3.13 5.42
C ALA A 28 13.21 2.73 6.63
N LEU A 29 11.92 2.45 6.43
CA LEU A 29 10.98 2.16 7.51
C LEU A 29 9.76 1.36 7.03
N LEU A 30 9.37 0.33 7.78
CA LEU A 30 8.00 -0.20 7.76
C LEU A 30 7.16 0.51 8.82
N VAL A 31 6.01 1.06 8.43
CA VAL A 31 4.99 1.58 9.36
C VAL A 31 3.81 0.62 9.43
N CYS A 32 3.45 0.18 10.63
CA CYS A 32 2.36 -0.76 10.86
C CYS A 32 1.46 -0.33 12.03
N ASP A 33 0.15 -0.28 11.81
CA ASP A 33 -0.85 0.10 12.82
C ASP A 33 -1.40 -1.10 13.62
N LYS A 34 -0.82 -2.29 13.44
CA LYS A 34 -1.31 -3.53 14.05
C LYS A 34 -0.16 -4.32 14.70
N PRO A 35 0.01 -4.23 16.03
CA PRO A 35 0.92 -5.10 16.76
C PRO A 35 0.60 -6.58 16.50
N GLY A 36 1.64 -7.39 16.31
CA GLY A 36 1.50 -8.81 15.99
C GLY A 36 1.04 -9.12 14.55
N ALA A 37 1.04 -8.14 13.64
CA ALA A 37 0.81 -8.40 12.23
C ALA A 37 1.97 -9.19 11.60
N ARG A 38 1.66 -10.13 10.70
CA ARG A 38 2.66 -10.97 10.03
C ARG A 38 3.67 -10.16 9.19
N VAL A 39 3.32 -8.96 8.75
CA VAL A 39 4.27 -8.08 8.05
C VAL A 39 5.48 -7.69 8.91
N LEU A 40 5.34 -7.68 10.25
CA LEU A 40 6.44 -7.38 11.16
C LEU A 40 7.53 -8.45 11.07
N GLU A 41 7.15 -9.72 11.09
CA GLU A 41 8.07 -10.86 10.92
C GLU A 41 8.84 -10.77 9.59
N ARG A 42 8.17 -10.33 8.51
CA ARG A 42 8.80 -10.15 7.20
C ARG A 42 9.84 -9.03 7.20
N ALA A 43 9.53 -7.92 7.84
CA ALA A 43 10.47 -6.80 7.96
C ALA A 43 11.67 -7.15 8.84
N GLU A 44 11.45 -7.84 9.97
CA GLU A 44 12.52 -8.33 10.83
C GLU A 44 13.46 -9.29 10.08
N ALA A 45 12.90 -10.27 9.36
CA ALA A 45 13.68 -11.21 8.56
C ALA A 45 14.53 -10.53 7.46
N ALA A 46 14.07 -9.38 6.97
CA ALA A 46 14.75 -8.58 5.96
C ALA A 46 15.68 -7.49 6.54
N GLY A 47 15.73 -7.33 7.87
CA GLY A 47 16.51 -6.27 8.52
C GLY A 47 15.95 -4.85 8.30
N VAL A 48 14.68 -4.73 7.93
CA VAL A 48 14.02 -3.43 7.71
C VAL A 48 13.60 -2.83 9.06
N PRO A 49 13.95 -1.57 9.38
CA PRO A 49 13.47 -0.91 10.59
C PRO A 49 11.95 -0.85 10.65
N ILE A 50 11.38 -0.99 11.85
CA ILE A 50 9.93 -1.07 12.07
C ILE A 50 9.51 0.04 13.02
N PHE A 51 8.46 0.77 12.63
CA PHE A 51 7.62 1.53 13.55
C PHE A 51 6.24 0.88 13.62
N VAL A 52 5.97 0.24 14.75
CA VAL A 52 4.67 -0.39 15.04
C VAL A 52 3.96 0.37 16.14
N PHE A 53 2.67 0.61 15.95
CA PHE A 53 1.85 1.30 16.92
C PHE A 53 0.42 0.75 16.89
N SER A 54 -0.37 1.07 17.91
CA SER A 54 -1.81 0.79 17.92
C SER A 54 -2.57 2.11 17.92
N PRO A 55 -3.44 2.40 16.96
CA PRO A 55 -4.21 3.66 16.93
C PRO A 55 -5.01 3.91 18.23
N LYS A 56 -5.38 2.84 18.94
CA LYS A 56 -6.13 2.91 20.21
C LYS A 56 -5.32 3.46 21.38
N THR A 57 -3.99 3.52 21.27
CA THR A 57 -3.12 4.06 22.32
C THR A 57 -2.88 5.56 22.18
N PHE A 58 -3.50 6.20 21.19
CA PHE A 58 -3.41 7.64 20.92
C PHE A 58 -4.75 8.30 21.17
N ALA A 59 -4.72 9.58 21.52
CA ALA A 59 -5.93 10.35 21.82
C ALA A 59 -6.84 10.48 20.60
N ASP A 60 -6.25 10.70 19.42
CA ASP A 60 -6.95 10.86 18.16
C ASP A 60 -6.05 10.48 16.98
N LYS A 61 -6.58 10.68 15.77
CA LYS A 61 -5.87 10.42 14.53
C LYS A 61 -4.67 11.33 14.30
N ALA A 62 -4.82 12.63 14.58
CA ALA A 62 -3.75 13.59 14.36
C ALA A 62 -2.53 13.26 15.25
N ALA A 63 -2.76 12.79 16.47
CA ALA A 63 -1.71 12.41 17.40
C ALA A 63 -0.85 11.25 16.89
N PHE A 64 -1.45 10.16 16.37
CA PHE A 64 -0.64 9.06 15.84
C PHE A 64 0.00 9.42 14.49
N GLU A 65 -0.66 10.23 13.64
CA GLU A 65 -0.05 10.67 12.39
C GLU A 65 1.15 11.59 12.64
N GLN A 66 1.10 12.42 13.68
CA GLN A 66 2.24 13.25 14.07
C GLN A 66 3.43 12.41 14.51
N GLU A 67 3.21 11.32 15.27
CA GLU A 67 4.27 10.39 15.65
C GLU A 67 4.87 9.68 14.43
N ILE A 68 4.02 9.27 13.47
CA ILE A 68 4.48 8.73 12.18
C ILE A 68 5.37 9.76 11.48
N VAL A 69 4.93 11.01 11.33
CA VAL A 69 5.70 12.08 10.68
C VAL A 69 7.06 12.26 11.35
N THR A 70 7.12 12.29 12.68
CA THR A 70 8.37 12.37 13.44
C THR A 70 9.31 11.22 13.05
N LYS A 71 8.82 9.98 13.05
CA LYS A 71 9.63 8.78 12.69
C LYS A 71 10.10 8.82 11.23
N LEU A 72 9.25 9.26 10.31
CA LEU A 72 9.60 9.39 8.90
C LEU A 72 10.69 10.46 8.70
N GLN A 73 10.62 11.58 9.42
CA GLN A 73 11.65 12.63 9.36
C GLN A 73 12.97 12.18 9.99
N GLU A 74 12.95 11.50 11.14
CA GLU A 74 14.14 10.92 11.79
C GLU A 74 14.88 9.96 10.85
N THR A 75 14.13 9.16 10.08
CA THR A 75 14.67 8.20 9.12
C THR A 75 14.99 8.81 7.74
N ARG A 76 14.67 10.10 7.55
CA ARG A 76 14.82 10.87 6.30
C ARG A 76 14.05 10.26 5.13
N VAL A 77 12.84 9.77 5.38
CA VAL A 77 11.95 9.25 4.34
C VAL A 77 11.46 10.40 3.46
N GLU A 78 11.51 10.18 2.16
CA GLU A 78 11.15 11.14 1.11
C GLU A 78 9.83 10.77 0.41
N PHE A 79 9.42 9.50 0.44
CA PHE A 79 8.24 9.00 -0.27
C PHE A 79 7.56 7.85 0.47
N LEU A 80 6.23 7.77 0.41
CA LEU A 80 5.43 6.78 1.12
C LEU A 80 4.74 5.81 0.14
N VAL A 81 4.83 4.52 0.43
CA VAL A 81 4.26 3.44 -0.38
C VAL A 81 3.26 2.66 0.48
N LEU A 82 1.97 2.81 0.22
CA LEU A 82 0.93 2.09 0.94
C LEU A 82 0.72 0.72 0.29
N ALA A 83 0.97 -0.36 1.04
CA ALA A 83 0.94 -1.75 0.59
C ALA A 83 -0.01 -2.56 1.47
N GLY A 84 -1.30 -2.24 1.39
CA GLY A 84 -2.33 -2.83 2.27
C GLY A 84 -2.41 -2.15 3.64
N TYR A 85 -2.31 -0.82 3.66
CA TYR A 85 -2.55 -0.01 4.85
C TYR A 85 -4.05 0.30 5.00
N MET A 86 -4.67 -0.12 6.10
CA MET A 86 -6.13 -0.17 6.24
C MET A 86 -6.75 1.08 6.87
N ARG A 87 -5.98 2.18 6.95
CA ARG A 87 -6.43 3.47 7.47
C ARG A 87 -6.36 4.53 6.38
N LEU A 88 -7.37 5.39 6.34
CA LEU A 88 -7.31 6.61 5.55
C LEU A 88 -6.13 7.47 6.03
N ILE A 89 -5.43 8.10 5.11
CA ILE A 89 -4.41 9.10 5.41
C ILE A 89 -5.12 10.41 5.76
N GLY A 90 -4.74 11.03 6.87
CA GLY A 90 -5.32 12.29 7.35
C GLY A 90 -4.51 13.51 6.93
N PRO A 91 -5.04 14.71 7.26
CA PRO A 91 -4.41 15.97 6.89
C PRO A 91 -2.97 16.12 7.41
N THR A 92 -2.65 15.55 8.57
CA THR A 92 -1.30 15.63 9.15
C THR A 92 -0.27 14.96 8.25
N LEU A 93 -0.53 13.71 7.83
CA LEU A 93 0.35 13.00 6.91
C LEU A 93 0.31 13.58 5.49
N LEU A 94 -0.86 13.92 4.98
CA LEU A 94 -1.02 14.51 3.64
C LEU A 94 -0.25 15.82 3.49
N SER A 95 -0.27 16.68 4.52
CA SER A 95 0.46 17.96 4.49
C SER A 95 1.98 17.75 4.56
N ALA A 96 2.44 16.74 5.29
CA ALA A 96 3.87 16.45 5.42
C ALA A 96 4.46 15.77 4.16
N TYR A 97 3.64 15.01 3.43
CA TYR A 97 4.04 14.22 2.26
C TYR A 97 3.16 14.50 1.04
N GLU A 98 2.85 15.77 0.79
CA GLU A 98 2.03 16.17 -0.34
C GLU A 98 2.64 15.68 -1.67
N ASN A 99 1.83 15.04 -2.51
CA ASN A 99 2.23 14.42 -3.79
C ASN A 99 3.36 13.37 -3.66
N LYS A 100 3.57 12.81 -2.46
CA LYS A 100 4.64 11.85 -2.14
C LYS A 100 4.13 10.56 -1.51
N ILE A 101 2.87 10.22 -1.80
CA ILE A 101 2.22 9.02 -1.27
C ILE A 101 1.53 8.31 -2.42
N ILE A 102 1.82 7.02 -2.58
CA ILE A 102 1.10 6.16 -3.52
C ILE A 102 0.43 5.01 -2.79
N ASN A 103 -0.68 4.53 -3.35
CA ASN A 103 -1.41 3.40 -2.86
C ASN A 103 -1.67 2.39 -3.97
N LEU A 104 -1.64 1.11 -3.60
CA LEU A 104 -2.10 0.01 -4.41
C LEU A 104 -3.52 -0.36 -4.03
N HIS A 105 -4.41 -0.44 -5.01
CA HIS A 105 -5.82 -0.77 -4.82
C HIS A 105 -6.25 -1.93 -5.73
N PRO A 106 -6.94 -2.97 -5.22
CA PRO A 106 -7.30 -4.18 -5.98
C PRO A 106 -8.58 -4.03 -6.82
N SER A 107 -8.67 -2.94 -7.58
CA SER A 107 -9.66 -2.78 -8.65
C SER A 107 -9.12 -1.87 -9.75
N LEU A 108 -9.90 -1.73 -10.83
CA LEU A 108 -9.72 -0.66 -11.81
C LEU A 108 -10.49 0.59 -11.34
N LEU A 109 -9.85 1.44 -10.53
CA LEU A 109 -10.43 2.72 -10.12
C LEU A 109 -10.89 3.54 -11.35
N PRO A 110 -12.03 4.24 -11.27
CA PRO A 110 -12.82 4.54 -10.07
C PRO A 110 -13.82 3.43 -9.64
N ALA A 111 -13.82 2.25 -10.27
CA ALA A 111 -14.71 1.17 -9.87
C ALA A 111 -14.27 0.53 -8.53
N PHE A 112 -15.23 0.19 -7.69
CA PHE A 112 -15.04 -0.53 -6.42
C PHE A 112 -13.99 0.10 -5.46
N PRO A 113 -14.12 1.39 -5.07
CA PRO A 113 -13.26 1.97 -4.04
C PRO A 113 -13.51 1.31 -2.67
N GLY A 114 -12.61 1.54 -1.72
CA GLY A 114 -12.75 1.10 -0.34
C GLY A 114 -12.30 -0.34 -0.04
N LYS A 115 -12.62 -0.83 1.16
CA LYS A 115 -11.88 -1.92 1.82
C LYS A 115 -12.08 -3.34 1.27
N ASP A 116 -13.13 -3.58 0.48
CA ASP A 116 -13.46 -4.92 -0.05
C ASP A 116 -13.67 -4.88 -1.57
N ALA A 117 -12.71 -4.31 -2.31
CA ALA A 117 -12.84 -4.13 -3.74
C ALA A 117 -12.94 -5.47 -4.50
N ILE A 118 -12.25 -6.52 -4.02
CA ILE A 118 -12.28 -7.86 -4.62
C ILE A 118 -13.67 -8.49 -4.43
N GLY A 119 -14.23 -8.44 -3.21
CA GLY A 119 -15.58 -8.95 -2.93
C GLY A 119 -16.64 -8.20 -3.72
N GLN A 120 -16.53 -6.87 -3.82
CA GLN A 120 -17.43 -6.05 -4.64
C GLN A 120 -17.36 -6.42 -6.12
N ALA A 121 -16.15 -6.56 -6.69
CA ALA A 121 -15.97 -6.95 -8.09
C ALA A 121 -16.53 -8.35 -8.37
N PHE A 122 -16.33 -9.30 -7.45
CA PHE A 122 -16.88 -10.65 -7.55
C PHE A 122 -18.42 -10.65 -7.50
N ALA A 123 -19.02 -9.86 -6.61
CA ALA A 123 -20.47 -9.76 -6.48
C ALA A 123 -21.15 -9.01 -7.63
N ALA A 124 -20.40 -8.21 -8.41
CA ALA A 124 -20.94 -7.40 -9.49
C ALA A 124 -21.12 -8.15 -10.82
N ASP A 125 -20.76 -9.44 -10.89
CA ASP A 125 -20.89 -10.31 -12.08
C ASP A 125 -20.27 -9.70 -13.35
N ILE A 126 -19.06 -9.14 -13.19
CA ILE A 126 -18.28 -8.54 -14.28
C ILE A 126 -17.20 -9.51 -14.78
N SER A 127 -16.81 -9.39 -16.05
CA SER A 127 -15.77 -10.23 -16.65
C SER A 127 -14.35 -9.70 -16.48
N ARG A 128 -14.18 -8.48 -15.96
CA ARG A 128 -12.87 -7.84 -15.77
C ARG A 128 -12.83 -6.99 -14.50
N THR A 129 -11.77 -7.17 -13.73
CA THR A 129 -11.34 -6.27 -12.64
C THR A 129 -9.89 -5.87 -12.91
N GLY A 130 -9.13 -5.48 -11.89
CA GLY A 130 -7.72 -5.19 -12.03
C GLY A 130 -7.07 -4.70 -10.76
N VAL A 131 -5.92 -4.06 -10.92
CA VAL A 131 -5.19 -3.36 -9.87
C VAL A 131 -4.87 -1.96 -10.34
N THR A 132 -4.84 -1.01 -9.42
CA THR A 132 -4.49 0.38 -9.66
C THR A 132 -3.41 0.83 -8.70
N ALA A 133 -2.36 1.47 -9.22
CA ALA A 133 -1.48 2.31 -8.43
C ALA A 133 -1.88 3.77 -8.66
N HIS A 134 -2.07 4.52 -7.60
CA HIS A 134 -2.49 5.92 -7.67
C HIS A 134 -1.83 6.75 -6.57
N PHE A 135 -1.72 8.06 -6.81
CA PHE A 135 -1.37 9.00 -5.76
C PHE A 135 -2.49 9.10 -4.73
N VAL A 136 -2.13 9.34 -3.48
CA VAL A 136 -3.11 9.52 -2.39
C VAL A 136 -3.40 11.01 -2.22
N ASP A 137 -4.69 11.34 -2.12
CA ASP A 137 -5.20 12.67 -1.78
C ASP A 137 -6.09 12.60 -0.52
N ALA A 138 -6.89 13.62 -0.27
CA ALA A 138 -7.79 13.67 0.89
C ALA A 138 -9.01 12.74 0.78
N GLY A 139 -9.31 12.20 -0.40
CA GLY A 139 -10.42 11.30 -0.62
C GLY A 139 -10.02 9.82 -0.47
N MET A 140 -11.03 8.95 -0.55
CA MET A 140 -10.83 7.50 -0.54
C MET A 140 -10.66 7.03 -1.97
N ASP A 141 -9.44 6.65 -2.34
CA ASP A 141 -9.09 6.10 -3.66
C ASP A 141 -9.42 7.05 -4.84
N THR A 142 -9.31 8.37 -4.64
CA THR A 142 -9.66 9.40 -5.63
C THR A 142 -8.47 10.06 -6.33
N GLY A 143 -7.26 9.89 -5.80
CA GLY A 143 -6.10 10.60 -6.33
C GLY A 143 -5.67 10.13 -7.73
N PRO A 144 -4.81 10.90 -8.41
CA PRO A 144 -4.41 10.63 -9.80
C PRO A 144 -3.86 9.22 -10.01
N ILE A 145 -4.40 8.53 -11.01
CA ILE A 145 -3.95 7.18 -11.40
C ILE A 145 -2.56 7.28 -12.05
N ILE A 146 -1.64 6.46 -11.57
CA ILE A 146 -0.29 6.30 -12.13
C ILE A 146 -0.31 5.21 -13.20
N LYS A 147 -0.83 4.04 -12.84
CA LYS A 147 -0.85 2.86 -13.70
C LYS A 147 -2.01 1.95 -13.31
N GLN A 148 -2.50 1.17 -14.26
CA GLN A 148 -3.50 0.15 -14.03
C GLN A 148 -3.16 -1.12 -14.81
N GLN A 149 -3.58 -2.26 -14.27
CA GLN A 149 -3.51 -3.53 -14.98
C GLN A 149 -4.83 -4.28 -14.84
N ALA A 150 -5.45 -4.59 -15.97
CA ALA A 150 -6.69 -5.34 -16.00
C ALA A 150 -6.46 -6.85 -15.79
N ILE A 151 -7.41 -7.50 -15.14
CA ILE A 151 -7.40 -8.92 -14.80
C ILE A 151 -8.76 -9.49 -15.19
N SER A 152 -8.76 -10.54 -16.02
CA SER A 152 -10.00 -11.23 -16.40
C SER A 152 -10.54 -12.08 -15.26
N ILE A 153 -11.84 -12.03 -15.09
CA ILE A 153 -12.61 -12.90 -14.19
C ILE A 153 -13.25 -13.99 -15.07
N SER A 154 -12.97 -15.25 -14.75
CA SER A 154 -13.57 -16.42 -15.39
C SER A 154 -14.88 -16.77 -14.68
N GLU A 155 -15.84 -17.36 -15.40
CA GLU A 155 -17.06 -17.93 -14.81
C GLU A 155 -16.77 -19.01 -13.77
N THR A 156 -15.58 -19.63 -13.84
CA THR A 156 -15.12 -20.66 -12.90
C THR A 156 -14.33 -20.10 -11.71
N ASP A 157 -14.07 -18.79 -11.67
CA ASP A 157 -13.36 -18.21 -10.52
C ASP A 157 -14.24 -18.27 -9.28
N THR A 158 -13.67 -18.70 -8.17
CA THR A 158 -14.19 -18.43 -6.82
C THR A 158 -13.57 -17.15 -6.27
N ILE A 159 -14.16 -16.59 -5.22
CA ILE A 159 -13.60 -15.43 -4.50
C ILE A 159 -12.13 -15.66 -4.08
N ASP A 160 -11.80 -16.87 -3.62
CA ASP A 160 -10.43 -17.22 -3.20
C ASP A 160 -9.48 -17.26 -4.40
N SER A 161 -9.91 -17.86 -5.51
CA SER A 161 -9.09 -17.94 -6.74
C SER A 161 -8.89 -16.56 -7.38
N LEU A 162 -9.91 -15.69 -7.34
CA LEU A 162 -9.82 -14.32 -7.82
C LEU A 162 -8.89 -13.50 -6.92
N THR A 163 -9.00 -13.63 -5.60
CA THR A 163 -8.11 -12.98 -4.64
C THR A 163 -6.66 -13.38 -4.87
N ALA A 164 -6.38 -14.68 -5.03
CA ALA A 164 -5.04 -15.17 -5.34
C ALA A 164 -4.52 -14.65 -6.69
N LYS A 165 -5.38 -14.60 -7.72
CA LYS A 165 -5.06 -14.07 -9.04
C LYS A 165 -4.70 -12.58 -8.98
N ILE A 166 -5.49 -11.78 -8.26
CA ILE A 166 -5.24 -10.35 -8.05
C ILE A 166 -3.92 -10.15 -7.31
N HIS A 167 -3.70 -10.82 -6.18
CA HIS A 167 -2.46 -10.69 -5.42
C HIS A 167 -1.23 -11.09 -6.25
N LYS A 168 -1.32 -12.14 -7.08
CA LYS A 168 -0.21 -12.50 -7.98
C LYS A 168 0.15 -11.36 -8.94
N VAL A 169 -0.86 -10.65 -9.45
CA VAL A 169 -0.64 -9.48 -10.32
C VAL A 169 -0.08 -8.30 -9.52
N GLU A 170 -0.63 -8.02 -8.34
CA GLU A 170 -0.11 -6.98 -7.44
C GLU A 170 1.39 -7.14 -7.14
N HIS A 171 1.82 -8.38 -6.89
CA HIS A 171 3.22 -8.71 -6.55
C HIS A 171 4.20 -8.48 -7.69
N GLN A 172 3.72 -8.31 -8.92
CA GLN A 172 4.54 -7.94 -10.07
C GLN A 172 4.36 -6.46 -10.40
N PHE A 173 3.11 -6.03 -10.47
CA PHE A 173 2.69 -4.69 -10.85
C PHE A 173 3.22 -3.61 -9.91
N TYR A 174 3.12 -3.79 -8.59
CA TYR A 174 3.44 -2.72 -7.66
C TYR A 174 4.95 -2.46 -7.53
N PRO A 175 5.81 -3.50 -7.47
CA PRO A 175 7.26 -3.29 -7.59
C PRO A 175 7.70 -2.57 -8.86
N GLU A 176 7.06 -2.83 -10.01
CA GLU A 176 7.34 -2.09 -11.25
C GLU A 176 7.05 -0.59 -11.09
N VAL A 177 5.87 -0.23 -10.58
CA VAL A 177 5.48 1.17 -10.34
C VAL A 177 6.43 1.85 -9.36
N VAL A 178 6.79 1.18 -8.26
CA VAL A 178 7.71 1.75 -7.26
C VAL A 178 9.10 1.97 -7.86
N LYS A 179 9.59 1.09 -8.72
CA LYS A 179 10.86 1.30 -9.43
C LYS A 179 10.82 2.48 -10.40
N GLU A 180 9.73 2.65 -11.13
CA GLU A 180 9.52 3.82 -12.00
C GLU A 180 9.62 5.11 -11.17
N ILE A 181 8.96 5.17 -10.00
CA ILE A 181 9.03 6.30 -9.06
C ILE A 181 10.45 6.53 -8.54
N LEU A 182 11.14 5.47 -8.09
CA LEU A 182 12.52 5.57 -7.59
C LEU A 182 13.50 6.04 -8.68
N GLY A 183 13.24 5.69 -9.94
CA GLY A 183 14.01 6.12 -11.12
C GLY A 183 13.63 7.51 -11.65
N GLY A 184 12.61 8.17 -11.08
CA GLY A 184 12.14 9.49 -11.51
C GLY A 184 11.29 9.48 -12.79
N GLN A 185 10.60 8.39 -13.09
CA GLN A 185 9.85 8.16 -14.33
C GLN A 185 8.32 8.28 -14.17
N ALA A 186 7.83 8.97 -13.14
CA ALA A 186 6.41 9.05 -12.82
C ALA A 186 5.94 10.48 -12.54
#